data_AF-A0A482ISL2-F1
#
_entry.id   AF-A0A482ISL2-F1
#
_cell.length_a   1.000
_cell.length_b   1.000
_cell.length_c   1.000
_cell.angle_alpha   90.00
_cell.angle_beta   90.00
_cell.angle_gamma   90.00
#
_symmetry.space_group_name_H-M   'P 1'
#
loop_
_entity.id
_entity.type
_entity.pdbx_description
1 polymer ?
#
loop_
_entity_poly.entity_id
_entity_poly.type
_entity_poly.pdbx_seq_one_letter_code
_entity_poly.pdbx_strand_id
1 'polypeptide(L)'
;MSVERYERGSRMLAAVDGVAGLQVVEALAKTFPDFARYVVEFPFGDIYAREGLGLRERELATVAALCALGNALPQLRVHVHAALHVGCKPGEVVEVVMQMAVYAGFPAALNGLSVVREVFAEAGIQLPLD
;
A
#
# COMPACT_ATOMS: atom_id res chain seq x y z
N MET A 1 -3.43 21.35 16.82
CA MET A 1 -3.62 20.22 15.86
C MET A 1 -5.12 20.07 15.63
N SER A 2 -5.62 20.00 14.40
CA SER A 2 -7.07 20.06 14.11
C SER A 2 -7.70 18.67 13.97
N VAL A 3 -8.90 18.49 14.56
CA VAL A 3 -9.74 17.29 14.43
C VAL A 3 -10.02 16.94 12.95
N GLU A 4 -10.10 17.97 12.12
CA GLU A 4 -10.34 17.89 10.68
C GLU A 4 -9.29 17.06 9.91
N ARG A 5 -7.99 17.15 10.27
CA ARG A 5 -6.92 16.37 9.61
C ARG A 5 -7.09 14.88 9.88
N TYR A 6 -7.36 14.52 11.12
CA TYR A 6 -7.58 13.14 11.52
C TYR A 6 -8.80 12.55 10.83
N GLU A 7 -9.94 13.24 10.84
CA GLU A 7 -11.17 12.76 10.19
C GLU A 7 -11.00 12.56 8.68
N ARG A 8 -10.33 13.51 8.00
CA ARG A 8 -10.01 13.38 6.58
C ARG A 8 -9.09 12.19 6.34
N GLY A 9 -8.06 12.02 7.17
CA GLY A 9 -7.14 10.89 7.11
C GLY A 9 -7.85 9.55 7.34
N SER A 10 -8.76 9.45 8.31
CA SER A 10 -9.52 8.23 8.56
C SER A 10 -10.41 7.85 7.37
N ARG A 11 -11.08 8.82 6.74
CA ARG A 11 -11.87 8.57 5.52
C ARG A 11 -10.99 8.09 4.37
N MET A 12 -9.82 8.70 4.20
CA MET A 12 -8.90 8.34 3.12
C MET A 12 -8.25 6.96 3.35
N LEU A 13 -7.82 6.67 4.58
CA LEU A 13 -7.32 5.34 4.98
C LEU A 13 -8.36 4.26 4.69
N ALA A 14 -9.63 4.49 5.07
CA ALA A 14 -10.70 3.55 4.78
C ALA A 14 -10.95 3.35 3.27
N ALA A 15 -10.73 4.38 2.45
CA ALA A 15 -10.86 4.30 1.00
C ALA A 15 -9.68 3.57 0.32
N VAL A 16 -8.50 3.55 0.95
CA VAL A 16 -7.28 2.93 0.39
C VAL A 16 -7.11 1.50 0.88
N ASP A 17 -7.11 1.30 2.19
CA ASP A 17 -6.74 0.03 2.83
C ASP A 17 -7.95 -0.75 3.37
N GLY A 18 -9.16 -0.18 3.24
CA GLY A 18 -10.40 -0.78 3.73
C GLY A 18 -10.36 -1.11 5.23
N VAL A 19 -11.02 -2.21 5.60
CA VAL A 19 -11.08 -2.68 6.99
C VAL A 19 -9.71 -3.09 7.52
N ALA A 20 -8.83 -3.62 6.66
CA ALA A 20 -7.51 -4.09 7.08
C ALA A 20 -6.62 -2.94 7.57
N GLY A 21 -6.58 -1.82 6.85
CA GLY A 21 -5.80 -0.65 7.30
C GLY A 21 -6.30 -0.04 8.60
N LEU A 22 -7.62 0.01 8.79
CA LEU A 22 -8.22 0.47 10.04
C LEU A 22 -7.80 -0.41 11.22
N GLN A 23 -7.80 -1.74 11.03
CA GLN A 23 -7.37 -2.70 12.06
C GLN A 23 -5.88 -2.55 12.40
N VAL A 24 -5.02 -2.28 11.42
CA VAL A 24 -3.59 -2.01 11.65
C VAL A 24 -3.41 -0.76 12.53
N VAL A 25 -4.11 0.33 12.22
CA VAL A 25 -4.03 1.57 13.01
C VAL A 25 -4.61 1.37 14.41
N GLU A 26 -5.74 0.67 14.56
CA GLU A 26 -6.32 0.38 15.88
C GLU A 26 -5.39 -0.47 16.74
N ALA A 27 -4.78 -1.51 16.17
CA ALA A 27 -3.82 -2.34 16.88
C ALA A 27 -2.59 -1.53 17.32
N LEU A 28 -2.08 -0.66 16.44
CA LEU A 28 -0.96 0.23 16.74
C LEU A 28 -1.33 1.22 17.86
N ALA A 29 -2.55 1.76 17.86
CA ALA A 29 -3.00 2.74 18.85
C ALA A 29 -3.05 2.19 20.28
N LYS A 30 -3.21 0.87 20.46
CA LYS A 30 -3.20 0.22 21.79
C LYS A 30 -1.86 0.36 22.51
N THR A 31 -0.76 0.47 21.77
CA THR A 31 0.60 0.53 22.32
C THR A 31 1.29 1.87 22.03
N PHE A 32 1.02 2.46 20.86
CA PHE A 32 1.68 3.67 20.36
C PHE A 32 0.65 4.67 19.80
N PRO A 33 -0.22 5.25 20.64
CA PRO A 33 -1.36 6.06 20.22
C PRO A 33 -0.96 7.29 19.39
N ASP A 34 0.10 8.00 19.78
CA ASP A 34 0.56 9.19 19.04
C ASP A 34 1.07 8.83 17.65
N PHE A 35 1.78 7.70 17.53
CA PHE A 35 2.30 7.25 16.25
C PHE A 35 1.17 6.73 15.34
N ALA A 36 0.18 6.02 15.90
CA ALA A 36 -1.03 5.66 15.17
C ALA A 36 -1.76 6.90 14.63
N ARG A 37 -1.83 7.97 15.43
CA ARG A 37 -2.36 9.25 14.97
C ARG A 37 -1.55 9.84 13.82
N TYR A 38 -0.21 9.81 13.87
CA TYR A 38 0.63 10.32 12.77
C TYR A 38 0.42 9.54 11.47
N VAL A 39 0.25 8.22 11.55
CA VAL A 39 -0.05 7.37 10.38
C VAL A 39 -1.35 7.80 9.71
N VAL A 40 -2.37 8.19 10.47
CA VAL A 40 -3.65 8.66 9.91
C VAL A 40 -3.55 10.10 9.39
N GLU A 41 -3.01 11.02 10.18
CA GLU A 41 -3.08 12.45 9.88
C GLU A 41 -2.22 12.86 8.70
N PHE A 42 -0.98 12.36 8.61
CA PHE A 42 -0.04 12.88 7.63
C PHE A 42 -0.11 12.14 6.29
N PRO A 43 0.17 10.82 6.19
CA PRO A 43 0.04 10.08 4.94
C PRO A 43 -1.36 10.22 4.33
N PHE A 44 -2.40 9.91 5.08
CA PHE A 44 -3.77 9.89 4.53
C PHE A 44 -4.43 11.27 4.56
N GLY A 45 -4.30 11.99 5.68
CA GLY A 45 -4.94 13.29 5.86
C GLY A 45 -4.31 14.41 5.04
N ASP A 46 -3.01 14.36 4.74
CA ASP A 46 -2.33 15.46 4.04
C ASP A 46 -1.73 15.08 2.70
N ILE A 47 -1.29 13.84 2.48
CA ILE A 47 -0.61 13.44 1.23
C ILE A 47 -1.58 12.76 0.24
N TYR A 48 -2.28 11.71 0.66
CA TYR A 48 -3.24 10.99 -0.19
C TYR A 48 -4.50 11.80 -0.48
N ALA A 49 -4.92 12.68 0.45
CA ALA A 49 -6.05 13.56 0.25
C ALA A 49 -5.82 14.68 -0.78
N ARG A 50 -4.59 14.85 -1.30
CA ARG A 50 -4.29 15.86 -2.31
C ARG A 50 -4.84 15.47 -3.67
N GLU A 51 -5.31 16.47 -4.39
CA GLU A 51 -5.65 16.35 -5.81
C GLU A 51 -4.38 16.16 -6.68
N GLY A 52 -4.57 15.71 -7.91
CA GLY A 52 -3.52 15.58 -8.93
C GLY A 52 -3.21 14.14 -9.35
N LEU A 53 -3.24 13.18 -8.41
CA LEU A 53 -3.12 11.75 -8.70
C LEU A 53 -4.27 10.99 -8.02
N GLY A 54 -4.83 10.03 -8.75
CA GLY A 54 -5.82 9.10 -8.21
C GLY A 54 -5.18 8.05 -7.29
N LEU A 55 -6.03 7.27 -6.61
CA LEU A 55 -5.56 6.26 -5.66
C LEU A 55 -4.80 5.12 -6.35
N ARG A 56 -5.19 4.74 -7.57
CA ARG A 56 -4.51 3.71 -8.35
C ARG A 56 -3.06 4.11 -8.64
N GLU A 57 -2.84 5.34 -9.10
CA GLU A 57 -1.49 5.84 -9.39
C GLU A 57 -0.64 5.94 -8.12
N ARG A 58 -1.24 6.37 -7.01
CA ARG A 58 -0.56 6.47 -5.72
C ARG A 58 -0.14 5.10 -5.18
N GLU A 59 -1.03 4.12 -5.24
CA GLU A 59 -0.71 2.77 -4.77
C GLU A 59 0.34 2.07 -5.65
N LEU A 60 0.29 2.24 -6.97
CA LEU A 60 1.36 1.72 -7.84
C LEU A 60 2.71 2.37 -7.52
N ALA A 61 2.74 3.68 -7.24
CA ALA A 61 3.96 4.36 -6.82
C ALA A 61 4.47 3.87 -5.46
N THR A 62 3.58 3.64 -4.51
CA THR A 62 3.91 3.10 -3.18
C THR A 62 4.44 1.67 -3.27
N VAL A 63 3.81 0.80 -4.06
CA VAL A 63 4.29 -0.57 -4.34
C VAL A 63 5.69 -0.53 -4.96
N ALA A 64 5.92 0.32 -5.97
CA ALA A 64 7.23 0.49 -6.58
C ALA A 64 8.29 0.92 -5.56
N ALA A 65 7.98 1.92 -4.73
CA ALA A 65 8.90 2.44 -3.72
C ALA A 65 9.25 1.40 -2.65
N LEU A 66 8.24 0.68 -2.12
CA LEU A 66 8.45 -0.35 -1.10
C LEU A 66 9.20 -1.56 -1.65
N CYS A 67 8.91 -1.95 -2.90
CA CYS A 67 9.69 -2.98 -3.59
C CYS A 67 11.15 -2.54 -3.76
N ALA A 68 11.39 -1.31 -4.22
CA ALA A 68 12.74 -0.78 -4.42
C ALA A 68 13.55 -0.65 -3.12
N LEU A 69 12.90 -0.33 -1.98
CA LEU A 69 13.55 -0.35 -0.67
C LEU A 69 14.05 -1.75 -0.26
N GLY A 70 13.39 -2.81 -0.73
CA GLY A 70 13.84 -4.21 -0.60
C GLY A 70 13.79 -4.81 0.80
N ASN A 71 13.50 -4.01 1.84
CA ASN A 71 13.51 -4.42 3.25
C ASN A 71 12.18 -4.19 3.99
N ALA A 72 11.16 -3.64 3.30
CA ALA A 72 9.86 -3.28 3.87
C ALA A 72 8.75 -4.24 3.40
N LEU A 73 9.02 -5.55 3.42
CA LEU A 73 8.08 -6.56 2.88
C LEU A 73 6.70 -6.57 3.56
N PRO A 74 6.57 -6.39 4.89
CA PRO A 74 5.25 -6.30 5.52
C PRO A 74 4.41 -5.13 4.97
N GLN A 75 5.04 -3.99 4.72
CA GLN A 75 4.38 -2.81 4.15
C GLN A 75 4.07 -3.03 2.67
N LEU A 76 5.00 -3.61 1.90
CA LEU A 76 4.75 -3.95 0.50
C LEU A 76 3.52 -4.84 0.38
N ARG A 77 3.38 -5.84 1.25
CA ARG A 77 2.23 -6.74 1.28
C ARG A 77 0.91 -6.02 1.53
N VAL A 78 0.89 -5.07 2.49
CA VAL A 78 -0.29 -4.22 2.76
C VAL A 78 -0.66 -3.42 1.51
N HIS A 79 0.33 -2.79 0.87
CA HIS A 79 0.07 -1.94 -0.30
C HIS A 79 -0.23 -2.72 -1.60
N VAL A 80 0.17 -3.99 -1.71
CA VAL A 80 -0.30 -4.86 -2.80
C VAL A 80 -1.79 -5.16 -2.62
N HIS A 81 -2.25 -5.43 -1.39
CA HIS A 81 -3.69 -5.57 -1.08
C HIS A 81 -4.44 -4.25 -1.36
N ALA A 82 -3.89 -3.12 -0.91
CA ALA A 82 -4.47 -1.80 -1.13
C ALA A 82 -4.56 -1.45 -2.63
N ALA A 83 -3.51 -1.74 -3.41
CA ALA A 83 -3.51 -1.53 -4.86
C ALA A 83 -4.67 -2.27 -5.53
N LEU A 84 -4.90 -3.54 -5.19
CA LEU A 84 -6.05 -4.31 -5.69
C LEU A 84 -7.38 -3.70 -5.22
N HIS A 85 -7.46 -3.29 -3.95
CA HIS A 85 -8.66 -2.67 -3.38
C HIS A 85 -9.07 -1.39 -4.09
N VAL A 86 -8.11 -0.51 -4.41
CA VAL A 86 -8.36 0.74 -5.13
C VAL A 86 -8.55 0.55 -6.65
N GLY A 87 -8.53 -0.70 -7.13
CA GLY A 87 -8.86 -1.07 -8.50
C GLY A 87 -7.68 -1.13 -9.47
N CYS A 88 -6.43 -1.26 -8.99
CA CYS A 88 -5.32 -1.65 -9.85
C CYS A 88 -5.55 -3.08 -10.37
N LYS A 89 -5.30 -3.29 -11.67
CA LYS A 89 -5.37 -4.62 -12.26
C LYS A 89 -4.19 -5.46 -11.75
N PRO A 90 -4.36 -6.77 -11.56
CA PRO A 90 -3.26 -7.66 -11.16
C PRO A 90 -2.02 -7.51 -12.05
N GLY A 91 -2.22 -7.36 -13.36
CA GLY A 91 -1.12 -7.14 -14.31
C GLY A 91 -0.34 -5.84 -14.08
N GLU A 92 -1.02 -4.75 -13.69
CA GLU A 92 -0.34 -3.47 -13.41
C GLU A 92 0.60 -3.59 -12.20
N VAL A 93 0.21 -4.36 -11.19
CA VAL A 93 1.04 -4.63 -10.00
C VAL A 93 2.24 -5.51 -10.34
N VAL A 94 2.05 -6.56 -11.16
CA VAL A 94 3.16 -7.41 -11.60
C VAL A 94 4.17 -6.61 -12.42
N GLU A 95 3.70 -5.81 -13.39
CA GLU A 95 4.54 -4.99 -14.26
C GLU A 95 5.38 -3.99 -13.46
N VAL A 96 4.79 -3.27 -12.51
CA VAL A 96 5.55 -2.27 -11.73
C VAL A 96 6.61 -2.92 -10.85
N VAL A 97 6.34 -4.10 -10.29
CA VAL A 97 7.32 -4.86 -9.48
C VAL A 97 8.43 -5.43 -10.36
N MET A 98 8.12 -5.96 -11.55
CA MET A 98 9.12 -6.42 -12.52
C MET A 98 10.02 -5.28 -12.97
N GLN A 99 9.44 -4.10 -13.22
CA GLN A 99 10.18 -2.90 -13.61
C GLN A 99 11.23 -2.51 -12.55
N MET A 100 10.99 -2.80 -11.26
CA MET A 100 11.96 -2.50 -10.20
C MET A 100 13.27 -3.29 -10.33
N ALA A 101 13.32 -4.36 -11.12
CA ALA A 101 14.58 -5.02 -11.44
C ALA A 101 15.59 -4.07 -12.13
N VAL A 102 15.10 -3.06 -12.85
CA VAL A 102 15.93 -2.05 -13.54
C VAL A 102 16.52 -1.04 -12.56
N TYR A 103 15.75 -0.59 -11.58
CA TYR A 103 16.14 0.51 -10.69
C TYR A 103 16.72 0.06 -9.35
N ALA A 104 16.30 -1.10 -8.84
CA ALA A 104 16.68 -1.65 -7.54
C ALA A 104 17.34 -3.04 -7.64
N GLY A 105 17.46 -3.59 -8.85
CA GLY A 105 18.09 -4.89 -9.10
C GLY A 105 17.15 -6.08 -8.92
N PHE A 106 17.54 -7.21 -9.51
CA PHE A 106 16.78 -8.46 -9.45
C PHE A 106 16.43 -8.94 -8.03
N PRO A 107 17.31 -8.84 -7.00
CA PRO A 107 16.96 -9.28 -5.65
C PRO A 107 15.71 -8.59 -5.08
N ALA A 108 15.61 -7.27 -5.26
CA ALA A 108 14.45 -6.49 -4.79
C ALA A 108 13.18 -6.90 -5.53
N ALA A 109 13.25 -7.02 -6.86
CA ALA A 109 12.11 -7.43 -7.69
C ALA A 109 11.65 -8.87 -7.37
N LEU A 110 12.57 -9.83 -7.16
CA LEU A 110 12.23 -11.21 -6.81
C LEU A 110 11.56 -11.32 -5.44
N ASN A 111 12.01 -10.55 -4.46
CA ASN A 111 11.35 -10.44 -3.16
C ASN A 111 9.94 -9.85 -3.32
N GLY A 112 9.81 -8.78 -4.12
CA GLY A 112 8.52 -8.16 -4.40
C GLY A 112 7.54 -9.10 -5.10
N LEU A 113 7.99 -9.83 -6.14
CA LEU A 113 7.17 -10.82 -6.84
C LEU A 113 6.75 -11.98 -5.94
N SER A 114 7.57 -12.34 -4.96
CA SER A 114 7.18 -13.33 -3.95
C SER A 114 6.04 -12.84 -3.08
N VAL A 115 6.07 -11.57 -2.65
CA VAL A 115 4.94 -10.94 -1.94
C VAL A 115 3.69 -10.88 -2.81
N VAL A 116 3.83 -10.49 -4.09
CA VAL A 116 2.70 -10.45 -5.03
C VAL A 116 2.05 -11.83 -5.17
N ARG A 117 2.85 -12.90 -5.31
CA ARG A 117 2.34 -14.27 -5.39
C ARG A 117 1.54 -14.68 -4.16
N GLU A 118 1.99 -14.33 -2.96
CA GLU A 118 1.27 -14.63 -1.72
C GLU A 118 -0.06 -13.89 -1.64
N VAL A 119 -0.05 -12.57 -1.93
CA VAL A 119 -1.27 -11.76 -1.90
C VAL A 119 -2.27 -12.21 -2.96
N PHE A 120 -1.82 -12.56 -4.17
CA PHE A 120 -2.70 -13.04 -5.23
C PHE A 120 -3.33 -14.39 -4.86
N ALA A 121 -2.59 -15.30 -4.24
CA ALA A 121 -3.13 -16.56 -3.74
C ALA A 121 -4.25 -16.32 -2.70
N GLU A 122 -4.07 -15.36 -1.79
CA GLU A 122 -5.10 -14.97 -0.80
C GLU A 122 -6.32 -14.32 -1.44
N ALA A 123 -6.11 -13.53 -2.50
CA ALA A 123 -7.18 -12.88 -3.25
C ALA A 123 -7.87 -13.79 -4.28
N GLY A 124 -7.45 -15.06 -4.40
CA GLY A 124 -7.99 -15.99 -5.40
C GLY A 124 -7.60 -15.67 -6.84
N ILE A 125 -6.54 -14.88 -7.05
CA ILE A 125 -5.99 -14.54 -8.35
C ILE A 125 -4.97 -15.60 -8.74
N GLN A 126 -5.22 -16.32 -9.84
CA GLN A 126 -4.30 -17.33 -10.34
C GLN A 126 -3.18 -16.71 -11.19
N LEU A 127 -1.97 -17.25 -11.03
CA LEU A 127 -0.80 -16.92 -11.85
C LEU A 127 -0.42 -18.15 -12.71
N PRO A 128 0.07 -17.98 -13.96
CA PRO A 128 0.25 -16.70 -14.67
C PRO A 128 -1.10 -16.03 -14.97
N LEU A 129 -1.08 -14.71 -15.15
CA LEU A 129 -2.26 -13.97 -15.58
C LEU A 129 -2.54 -14.29 -17.05
N ASP A 130 -3.80 -14.52 -17.40
CA ASP A 130 -4.27 -14.69 -18.80
C ASP A 130 -4.18 -13.40 -19.62
#